data_AF-A0A965GTN4-F1
#
_entry.id   AF-A0A965GTN4-F1
#
_cell.length_a   1.000
_cell.length_b   1.000
_cell.length_c   1.000
_cell.angle_alpha   90.00
_cell.angle_beta   90.00
_cell.angle_gamma   90.00
#
_symmetry.space_group_name_H-M   'P 1'
#
loop_
_entity.id
_entity.type
_entity.pdbx_description
1 polymer ?
#
loop_
_entity_poly.entity_id
_entity_poly.type
_entity_poly.pdbx_seq_one_letter_code
_entity_poly.pdbx_strand_id
1 'polypeptide(L)'
;MGKINSRAKGAAGERELANYLREQGWQKARRSQQFAGNPEGGSGDVVCENFPFHIEGKRCQALKPEEWMEQSKRDCPKGKIPSVFFRRNGRKEWLVILTADSVCELARQIAPANVTIEYAKTATIAQGYYVKSPAFDELTPNINNPNK
;
A
#
# COMPACT_ATOMS: atom_id res chain seq x y z
N MET A 1 -30.88 -14.56 -27.29
CA MET A 1 -29.73 -13.76 -26.79
C MET A 1 -29.42 -14.23 -25.37
N GLY A 2 -28.36 -15.00 -25.14
CA GLY A 2 -28.06 -15.58 -23.82
C GLY A 2 -27.76 -14.51 -22.78
N LYS A 3 -28.42 -14.58 -21.62
CA LYS A 3 -28.24 -13.64 -20.50
C LYS A 3 -26.78 -13.73 -20.02
N ILE A 4 -25.99 -12.67 -20.26
CA ILE A 4 -24.60 -12.61 -19.80
C ILE A 4 -24.59 -12.83 -18.29
N ASN A 5 -23.93 -13.91 -17.84
CA ASN A 5 -23.81 -14.22 -16.42
C ASN A 5 -22.77 -13.30 -15.79
N SER A 6 -23.20 -12.07 -15.46
CA SER A 6 -22.37 -11.03 -14.84
C SER A 6 -21.62 -11.55 -13.59
N ARG A 7 -22.27 -12.41 -12.80
CA ARG A 7 -21.68 -13.02 -11.60
C ARG A 7 -20.51 -13.93 -11.93
N ALA A 8 -20.65 -14.81 -12.93
CA ALA A 8 -19.57 -15.67 -13.37
C ALA A 8 -18.38 -14.86 -13.92
N LYS A 9 -18.66 -13.78 -14.66
CA LYS A 9 -17.63 -12.88 -15.21
C LYS A 9 -16.86 -12.13 -14.12
N GLY A 10 -17.56 -11.65 -13.08
CA GLY A 10 -16.97 -11.04 -11.88
C GLY A 10 -16.05 -12.01 -11.17
N ALA A 11 -16.59 -13.17 -10.76
CA ALA A 11 -15.81 -14.20 -10.07
C ALA A 11 -14.60 -14.72 -10.86
N ALA A 12 -14.64 -14.69 -12.20
CA ALA A 12 -13.49 -15.01 -13.04
C ALA A 12 -12.42 -13.91 -13.01
N GLY A 13 -12.83 -12.64 -13.02
CA GLY A 13 -11.91 -11.51 -12.89
C GLY A 13 -11.23 -11.47 -11.52
N GLU A 14 -11.97 -11.73 -10.45
CA GLU A 14 -11.43 -11.74 -9.09
C GLU A 14 -10.45 -12.90 -8.86
N ARG A 15 -10.72 -14.10 -9.43
CA ARG A 15 -9.76 -15.21 -9.42
C ARG A 15 -8.48 -14.85 -10.18
N GLU A 16 -8.60 -14.20 -11.32
CA GLU A 16 -7.45 -13.76 -12.10
C GLU A 16 -6.60 -12.73 -11.32
N LEU A 17 -7.24 -11.80 -10.63
CA LEU A 17 -6.56 -10.85 -9.75
C LEU A 17 -5.84 -11.56 -8.59
N ALA A 18 -6.50 -12.53 -7.93
CA ALA A 18 -5.87 -13.32 -6.89
C ALA A 18 -4.65 -14.09 -7.42
N ASN A 19 -4.74 -14.68 -8.63
CA ASN A 19 -3.62 -15.35 -9.28
C ASN A 19 -2.47 -14.39 -9.56
N TYR A 20 -2.77 -13.20 -10.10
CA TYR A 20 -1.78 -12.16 -10.33
C TYR A 20 -1.04 -11.79 -9.04
N LEU A 21 -1.74 -11.58 -7.93
CA LEU A 21 -1.10 -11.28 -6.64
C LEU A 21 -0.20 -12.42 -6.16
N ARG A 22 -0.61 -13.68 -6.34
CA ARG A 22 0.24 -14.84 -6.03
C ARG A 22 1.50 -14.86 -6.90
N GLU A 23 1.41 -14.53 -8.19
CA GLU A 23 2.56 -14.39 -9.07
C GLU A 23 3.50 -13.26 -8.63
N GLN A 24 2.97 -12.20 -8.01
CA GLN A 24 3.77 -11.11 -7.40
C GLN A 24 4.34 -11.46 -6.00
N GLY A 25 4.18 -12.69 -5.52
CA GLY A 25 4.72 -13.14 -4.24
C GLY A 25 3.71 -13.19 -3.09
N TRP A 26 2.48 -12.68 -3.27
CA TRP A 26 1.42 -12.73 -2.25
C TRP A 26 0.70 -14.07 -2.26
N GLN A 27 1.40 -15.15 -1.90
CA GLN A 27 0.96 -16.54 -2.11
C GLN A 27 -0.39 -16.89 -1.46
N LYS A 28 -0.76 -16.21 -0.37
CA LYS A 28 -2.06 -16.41 0.32
C LYS A 28 -3.23 -15.65 -0.32
N ALA A 29 -3.03 -14.93 -1.42
CA ALA A 29 -4.09 -14.17 -2.07
C ALA A 29 -5.18 -15.10 -2.64
N ARG A 30 -6.43 -14.83 -2.27
CA ARG A 30 -7.60 -15.60 -2.68
C ARG A 30 -8.83 -14.70 -2.83
N ARG A 31 -9.76 -15.09 -3.69
CA ARG A 31 -11.07 -14.43 -3.80
C ARG A 31 -11.82 -14.55 -2.46
N SER A 32 -12.51 -13.50 -2.05
CA SER A 32 -13.39 -13.59 -0.88
C SER A 32 -14.63 -14.45 -1.17
N GLN A 33 -15.24 -14.95 -0.10
CA GLN A 33 -16.55 -15.60 -0.16
C GLN A 33 -17.49 -14.83 0.77
N GLN A 34 -18.49 -14.17 0.21
CA GLN A 34 -19.45 -13.35 0.98
C GLN A 34 -20.31 -14.16 1.98
N PHE A 35 -20.34 -15.50 1.87
CA PHE A 35 -21.23 -16.37 2.67
C PHE A 35 -20.53 -17.17 3.79
N ALA A 36 -19.20 -17.13 3.87
CA ALA A 36 -18.45 -17.80 4.93
C ALA A 36 -17.96 -16.72 5.89
N GLY A 37 -18.79 -16.37 6.88
CA GLY A 37 -18.58 -15.29 7.86
C GLY A 37 -17.11 -14.96 8.04
N ASN A 38 -16.67 -13.86 7.41
CA ASN A 38 -15.27 -13.67 7.08
C ASN A 38 -14.44 -13.42 8.35
N PRO A 39 -13.60 -14.37 8.81
CA PRO A 39 -12.84 -14.21 10.05
C PRO A 39 -11.75 -13.13 9.92
N GLU A 40 -11.33 -12.83 8.70
CA GLU A 40 -10.26 -11.87 8.38
C GLU A 40 -10.79 -10.44 8.12
N GLY A 41 -12.08 -10.20 8.38
CA GLY A 41 -12.62 -8.86 8.58
C GLY A 41 -12.57 -7.92 7.37
N GLY A 42 -13.19 -8.27 6.24
CA GLY A 42 -13.44 -7.32 5.16
C GLY A 42 -14.28 -7.88 4.01
N SER A 43 -15.05 -7.05 3.31
CA SER A 43 -15.90 -7.46 2.19
C SER A 43 -15.23 -7.34 0.81
N GLY A 44 -13.91 -7.13 0.78
CA GLY A 44 -13.16 -6.93 -0.47
C GLY A 44 -13.23 -8.15 -1.39
N ASP A 45 -13.10 -7.92 -2.70
CA ASP A 45 -13.19 -8.97 -3.72
C ASP A 45 -12.08 -10.02 -3.61
N VAL A 46 -10.89 -9.58 -3.20
CA VAL A 46 -9.72 -10.43 -2.97
C VAL A 46 -9.13 -10.12 -1.59
N VAL A 47 -8.77 -11.17 -0.85
CA VAL A 47 -8.17 -11.06 0.47
C VAL A 47 -6.80 -11.72 0.48
N CYS A 48 -5.90 -11.10 1.23
CA CYS A 48 -4.58 -11.63 1.55
C CYS A 48 -4.19 -11.04 2.92
N GLU A 49 -3.91 -11.90 3.89
CA GLU A 49 -3.75 -11.57 5.31
C GLU A 49 -2.74 -10.43 5.54
N ASN A 50 -1.54 -10.56 4.97
CA ASN A 50 -0.44 -9.60 5.12
C ASN A 50 -0.42 -8.50 4.06
N PHE A 51 -1.48 -8.37 3.24
CA PHE A 51 -1.56 -7.33 2.23
C PHE A 51 -2.19 -6.05 2.81
N PRO A 52 -1.52 -4.89 2.72
CA PRO A 52 -1.93 -3.68 3.44
C PRO A 52 -3.14 -2.96 2.81
N PHE A 53 -3.53 -3.34 1.59
CA PHE A 53 -4.65 -2.71 0.89
C PHE A 53 -5.93 -3.55 1.00
N HIS A 54 -7.07 -2.85 1.06
CA HIS A 54 -8.37 -3.42 0.71
C HIS A 54 -8.51 -3.45 -0.80
N ILE A 55 -8.84 -4.62 -1.35
CA ILE A 55 -8.80 -4.88 -2.79
C ILE A 55 -10.21 -4.95 -3.36
N GLU A 56 -10.59 -3.91 -4.09
CA GLU A 56 -11.75 -3.91 -4.98
C GLU A 56 -11.30 -4.21 -6.41
N GLY A 57 -11.80 -5.30 -7.02
CA GLY A 57 -11.33 -5.81 -8.31
C GLY A 57 -12.27 -5.47 -9.46
N LYS A 58 -11.83 -4.66 -10.43
CA LYS A 58 -12.64 -4.25 -11.60
C LYS A 58 -12.03 -4.72 -12.91
N ARG A 59 -12.68 -5.69 -13.57
CA ARG A 59 -12.35 -6.14 -14.93
C ARG A 59 -13.44 -5.73 -15.93
N CYS A 60 -13.25 -4.61 -16.63
CA CYS A 60 -14.24 -4.05 -17.54
C CYS A 60 -13.61 -3.16 -18.63
N GLN A 61 -14.42 -2.61 -19.55
CA GLN A 61 -13.89 -1.70 -20.59
C GLN A 61 -13.84 -0.24 -20.11
N ALA A 62 -14.95 0.25 -19.56
CA ALA A 62 -15.09 1.62 -19.06
C ALA A 62 -14.45 1.79 -17.68
N LEU A 63 -13.85 2.95 -17.43
CA LEU A 63 -13.31 3.34 -16.13
C LEU A 63 -14.34 4.17 -15.36
N LYS A 64 -14.48 3.94 -14.06
CA LYS A 64 -15.32 4.78 -13.16
C LYS A 64 -14.62 4.99 -11.81
N PRO A 65 -13.52 5.75 -11.78
CA PRO A 65 -12.61 5.77 -10.63
C PRO A 65 -13.28 6.29 -9.35
N GLU A 66 -14.14 7.31 -9.45
CA GLU A 66 -14.82 7.89 -8.29
C GLU A 66 -15.80 6.89 -7.65
N GLU A 67 -16.70 6.30 -8.44
CA GLU A 67 -17.70 5.30 -8.00
C GLU A 67 -17.01 4.10 -7.34
N TRP A 68 -15.93 3.60 -7.95
CA TRP A 68 -15.20 2.44 -7.43
C TRP A 68 -14.40 2.77 -6.17
N MET A 69 -13.82 3.95 -6.09
CA MET A 69 -13.11 4.39 -4.89
C MET A 69 -14.07 4.65 -3.73
N GLU A 70 -15.28 5.17 -3.97
CA GLU A 70 -16.32 5.29 -2.95
C GLU A 70 -16.74 3.92 -2.40
N GLN A 71 -16.96 2.95 -3.30
CA GLN A 71 -17.23 1.56 -2.89
C GLN A 71 -16.09 0.99 -2.05
N SER A 72 -14.86 1.09 -2.55
CA SER A 72 -13.66 0.59 -1.87
C SER A 72 -13.49 1.23 -0.48
N LYS A 73 -13.68 2.55 -0.34
CA LYS A 73 -13.61 3.26 0.95
C LYS A 73 -14.65 2.77 1.94
N ARG A 74 -15.90 2.58 1.51
CA ARG A 74 -17.00 2.11 2.37
C ARG A 74 -16.77 0.70 2.88
N ASP A 75 -16.23 -0.16 2.03
CA ASP A 75 -16.09 -1.59 2.27
C ASP A 75 -14.71 -1.94 2.90
N CYS A 76 -13.81 -0.94 2.98
CA CYS A 76 -12.47 -1.08 3.54
C CYS A 76 -12.51 -1.25 5.07
N PRO A 77 -11.92 -2.33 5.59
CA PRO A 77 -11.81 -2.51 7.03
C PRO A 77 -10.78 -1.55 7.65
N LYS A 78 -10.92 -1.33 8.96
CA LYS A 78 -9.96 -0.53 9.74
C LYS A 78 -8.56 -1.10 9.61
N GLY A 79 -7.57 -0.21 9.45
CA GLY A 79 -6.15 -0.59 9.34
C GLY A 79 -5.70 -1.02 7.94
N LYS A 80 -6.58 -0.99 6.93
CA LYS A 80 -6.19 -1.17 5.53
C LYS A 80 -6.36 0.13 4.73
N ILE A 81 -5.62 0.23 3.62
CA ILE A 81 -5.74 1.35 2.67
C ILE A 81 -6.72 0.95 1.57
N PRO A 82 -7.80 1.74 1.30
CA PRO A 82 -8.73 1.45 0.22
C PRO A 82 -8.03 1.56 -1.13
N SER A 83 -8.22 0.57 -2.00
CA SER A 83 -7.65 0.54 -3.35
C SER A 83 -8.60 -0.12 -4.35
N VAL A 84 -8.43 0.23 -5.62
CA VAL A 84 -9.11 -0.45 -6.74
C VAL A 84 -8.07 -1.00 -7.69
N PHE A 85 -8.14 -2.30 -7.94
CA PHE A 85 -7.34 -2.99 -8.95
C PHE A 85 -8.15 -3.08 -10.23
N PHE A 86 -7.73 -2.36 -11.26
CA PHE A 86 -8.41 -2.27 -12.53
C PHE A 86 -7.61 -2.95 -13.63
N ARG A 87 -8.32 -3.71 -14.48
CA ARG A 87 -7.77 -4.19 -15.75
C ARG A 87 -8.79 -4.09 -16.87
N ARG A 88 -8.37 -3.51 -17.99
CA ARG A 88 -9.18 -3.43 -19.20
C ARG A 88 -9.29 -4.79 -19.88
N ASN A 89 -10.49 -5.21 -20.33
CA ASN A 89 -10.58 -6.55 -20.98
C ASN A 89 -9.68 -6.60 -22.23
N GLY A 90 -8.98 -7.72 -22.39
CA GLY A 90 -8.00 -7.92 -23.47
C GLY A 90 -6.61 -7.35 -23.17
N ARG A 91 -6.43 -6.63 -22.05
CA ARG A 91 -5.11 -6.20 -21.56
C ARG A 91 -4.61 -7.12 -20.47
N LYS A 92 -3.29 -7.22 -20.31
CA LYS A 92 -2.65 -8.07 -19.29
C LYS A 92 -2.33 -7.30 -18.00
N GLU A 93 -2.07 -6.00 -18.12
CA GLU A 93 -1.62 -5.15 -17.03
C GLU A 93 -2.75 -4.80 -16.05
N TRP A 94 -2.51 -5.03 -14.76
CA TRP A 94 -3.34 -4.52 -13.67
C TRP A 94 -2.81 -3.15 -13.24
N LEU A 95 -3.71 -2.17 -13.22
CA LEU A 95 -3.46 -0.84 -12.69
C LEU A 95 -4.09 -0.73 -11.31
N VAL A 96 -3.50 0.11 -10.46
CA VAL A 96 -4.05 0.40 -9.13
C VAL A 96 -4.47 1.86 -9.06
N ILE A 97 -5.66 2.10 -8.53
CA ILE A 97 -6.16 3.43 -8.21
C ILE A 97 -6.08 3.59 -6.69
N LEU A 98 -5.40 4.65 -6.27
CA LEU A 98 -5.30 5.12 -4.89
C LEU A 98 -5.66 6.61 -4.86
N THR A 99 -6.08 7.10 -3.69
CA THR A 99 -6.18 8.55 -3.50
C THR A 99 -4.78 9.17 -3.45
N ALA A 100 -4.66 10.43 -3.86
CA ALA A 100 -3.40 11.17 -3.76
C ALA A 100 -2.88 11.17 -2.32
N ASP A 101 -3.75 11.35 -1.32
CA ASP A 101 -3.39 11.32 0.10
C ASP A 101 -2.78 9.98 0.52
N SER A 102 -3.38 8.86 0.10
CA SER A 102 -2.83 7.52 0.34
C SER A 102 -1.46 7.34 -0.31
N VAL A 103 -1.25 7.87 -1.53
CA VAL A 103 0.05 7.84 -2.19
C VAL A 103 1.06 8.69 -1.43
N CYS A 104 0.69 9.89 -0.97
CA CYS A 104 1.56 10.73 -0.16
C CYS A 104 1.93 10.07 1.17
N GLU A 105 1.00 9.38 1.81
CA GLU A 105 1.27 8.63 3.04
C GLU A 105 2.28 7.50 2.81
N LEU A 106 2.11 6.71 1.76
CA LEU A 106 3.08 5.70 1.36
C LEU A 106 4.44 6.32 1.02
N ALA A 107 4.43 7.43 0.27
CA ALA A 107 5.65 8.14 -0.12
C ALA A 107 6.44 8.62 1.10
N ARG A 108 5.80 9.09 2.17
CA ARG A 108 6.50 9.47 3.42
C ARG A 108 7.26 8.31 4.08
N GLN A 109 6.81 7.07 3.88
CA GLN A 109 7.44 5.88 4.48
C GLN A 109 8.64 5.39 3.68
N ILE A 110 8.66 5.63 2.36
CA ILE A 110 9.68 5.11 1.45
C ILE A 110 10.62 6.18 0.90
N ALA A 111 10.26 7.46 1.05
CA ALA A 111 11.11 8.55 0.64
C ALA A 111 12.43 8.49 1.42
N PRO A 112 13.58 8.73 0.75
CA PRO A 112 14.85 8.81 1.44
C PRO A 112 14.80 9.90 2.52
N ALA A 113 15.49 9.66 3.63
CA ALA A 113 15.64 10.67 4.65
C ALA A 113 16.34 11.89 4.04
N ASN A 114 15.66 13.03 4.00
CA ASN A 114 16.26 14.32 3.65
C ASN A 114 17.03 14.87 4.85
N VAL A 115 17.99 14.10 5.36
CA VAL A 115 18.85 14.49 6.47
C VAL A 115 20.27 14.67 5.93
N THR A 116 20.71 15.92 5.84
CA THR A 116 22.12 16.24 5.65
C THR A 116 22.78 16.21 7.02
N ILE A 117 23.60 15.19 7.29
CA ILE A 117 24.43 15.14 8.49
C ILE A 117 25.74 15.87 8.17
N GLU A 118 25.83 17.14 8.53
CA GLU A 118 27.11 17.87 8.49
C GLU A 118 27.93 17.51 9.74
N TYR A 119 28.97 16.70 9.55
CA TYR A 119 29.99 16.52 10.59
C TYR A 119 30.88 17.76 10.61
N ALA A 120 30.66 18.66 11.56
CA ALA A 120 31.64 19.68 11.87
C ALA A 120 32.91 19.00 12.38
N LYS A 121 34.01 19.08 11.63
CA LYS A 121 35.34 18.75 12.15
C LYS A 121 35.68 19.79 13.22
N THR A 122 35.38 19.51 14.48
CA THR A 122 35.89 20.32 15.59
C THR A 122 37.40 20.17 15.63
N ALA A 123 38.10 21.12 15.01
CA ALA A 123 39.48 21.40 15.36
C ALA A 123 39.46 21.99 16.78
N THR A 124 39.93 21.24 17.75
CA THR A 124 40.43 21.84 19.00
C THR A 124 41.77 21.21 19.27
N ILE A 125 42.83 21.88 18.81
CA ILE A 125 44.17 21.68 19.35
C ILE A 125 44.13 22.38 20.71
N ALA A 126 43.87 21.63 21.78
CA ALA A 126 44.19 22.04 23.13
C ALA A 126 45.25 21.06 23.66
N GLN A 127 46.41 21.61 23.93
CA GLN A 127 47.60 20.97 24.44
C GLN A 127 47.28 20.10 25.67
N GLY A 128 47.43 18.77 25.56
CA GLY A 128 47.72 17.90 26.70
C GLY A 128 46.63 17.04 27.36
N TYR A 129 45.36 17.01 26.91
CA TYR A 129 44.35 16.17 27.58
C TYR A 129 43.49 15.35 26.62
N TYR A 130 43.43 14.03 26.87
CA TYR A 130 42.45 13.13 26.26
C TYR A 130 41.12 13.24 27.04
N VAL A 131 40.08 13.71 26.37
CA VAL A 131 38.70 13.61 26.89
C VAL A 131 38.05 12.40 26.21
N LYS A 132 37.65 11.39 26.98
CA LYS A 132 36.77 10.33 26.47
C LYS A 132 35.42 10.95 26.14
N SER A 133 35.07 11.00 24.86
CA SER A 133 33.70 11.34 24.44
C SER A 133 32.74 10.29 25.02
N PRO A 134 31.62 10.69 25.64
CA PRO A 134 30.53 9.77 25.94
C PRO A 134 30.07 9.10 24.65
N ALA A 135 29.55 7.88 24.79
CA ALA A 135 29.22 6.96 23.72
C ALA A 135 28.51 7.67 22.55
N PHE A 136 28.94 7.35 21.32
CA PHE A 136 28.21 7.70 20.09
C PHE A 136 26.71 7.32 20.16
N ASP A 137 26.35 6.41 21.06
CA ASP A 137 24.99 5.95 21.36
C ASP A 137 24.08 7.02 22.01
N GLU A 138 24.63 8.15 22.49
CA GLU A 138 23.85 9.26 23.09
C GLU A 138 23.52 10.40 22.11
N LEU A 139 23.91 10.28 20.84
CA LEU A 139 23.54 11.25 19.80
C LEU A 139 22.04 11.11 19.47
N THR A 140 21.17 11.82 20.19
CA THR A 140 19.79 12.03 19.76
C THR A 140 19.79 12.95 18.53
N PRO A 141 19.34 12.50 17.34
CA PRO A 141 19.31 13.35 16.17
C PRO A 141 18.33 14.51 16.40
N ASN A 142 18.80 15.74 16.20
CA ASN A 142 17.95 16.92 16.27
C ASN A 142 17.22 17.08 14.93
N ILE A 143 15.93 16.77 14.92
CA ILE A 143 15.09 16.87 13.73
C ILE A 143 14.65 18.33 13.58
N ASN A 144 15.41 19.12 12.82
CA ASN A 144 14.90 20.41 12.35
C ASN A 144 13.79 20.12 11.35
N ASN A 145 12.54 20.39 11.73
CA ASN A 145 11.41 20.41 10.79
C ASN A 145 11.37 21.78 10.11
N PRO A 146 11.76 21.92 8.83
CA PRO A 146 11.76 23.22 8.15
C PRO A 146 10.36 23.71 7.77
N ASN A 147 9.28 22.96 8.08
CA ASN A 147 7.91 23.31 7.74
C ASN A 147 6.97 23.33 8.97
N LYS A 148 7.30 24.14 9.98
CA LYS A 148 6.27 24.86 10.73
C LYS A 148 6.15 26.26 10.17
#